data_AF-A0A939ZC36-F1
#
_entry.id   AF-A0A939ZC36-F1
#
_cell.length_a   1.000
_cell.length_b   1.000
_cell.length_c   1.000
_cell.angle_alpha   90.00
_cell.angle_beta   90.00
_cell.angle_gamma   90.00
#
_symmetry.space_group_name_H-M   'P 1'
#
loop_
_entity.id
_entity.type
_entity.pdbx_description
1 polymer ?
#
loop_
_entity_poly.entity_id
_entity_poly.type
_entity_poly.pdbx_seq_one_letter_code
_entity_poly.pdbx_strand_id
1 'polypeptide(L)'
;MKQNDNEKFIVYVLTLASFGLIVENVIMEWEYWVPLAQLIGVASLWVVSLSDKIDYSLRKAFYFVIAALMVLYQGIHKTSYFDIALTVSLAMATFSILNSIHMMNIILLEYAILLFIHFINLPGGEPITFDRITISRTLLHIVIVLLVYLTSVRLINNRLDDEETNRIKDEKIESNDANMEDFLSNISHELRTPVNVVNGMSDLLIKKATGHEADVIKSAGVRLAYQIEDIQDYTECKRGKVFLEEDDYMSTSLIDDVVTAFRMNDNSKDLELVVDLKPQVPAM
;
A
#
# COMPACT_ATOMS: atom_id res chain seq x y z
N MET A 1 7.90 2.30 1.58
CA MET A 1 8.85 1.25 2.03
C MET A 1 9.15 0.25 0.91
N LYS A 2 8.16 -0.54 0.44
CA LYS A 2 8.35 -1.54 -0.63
C LYS A 2 9.02 -1.06 -1.93
N GLN A 3 8.74 0.16 -2.40
CA GLN A 3 9.34 0.69 -3.63
C GLN A 3 10.86 0.93 -3.52
N ASN A 4 11.33 1.39 -2.36
CA ASN A 4 12.76 1.64 -2.12
C ASN A 4 13.53 0.31 -2.00
N ASP A 5 12.92 -0.70 -1.38
CA ASP A 5 13.52 -2.02 -1.24
C ASP A 5 13.65 -2.73 -2.60
N ASN A 6 12.61 -2.64 -3.44
CA ASN A 6 12.63 -3.17 -4.81
C ASN A 6 13.68 -2.46 -5.68
N GLU A 7 13.79 -1.14 -5.54
CA GLU A 7 14.78 -0.34 -6.27
C GLU A 7 16.22 -0.72 -5.90
N LYS A 8 16.52 -0.82 -4.60
CA LYS A 8 17.84 -1.29 -4.14
C LYS A 8 18.15 -2.69 -4.63
N PHE A 9 17.18 -3.60 -4.55
CA PHE A 9 17.34 -4.96 -5.05
C PHE A 9 17.73 -4.99 -6.53
N ILE A 10 17.07 -4.20 -7.38
CA ILE A 10 17.40 -4.09 -8.81
C ILE A 10 18.83 -3.59 -9.01
N VAL A 11 19.24 -2.54 -8.29
CA VAL A 11 20.60 -1.98 -8.39
C VAL A 11 21.65 -3.01 -7.97
N TYR A 12 21.40 -3.80 -6.92
CA TYR A 12 22.28 -4.89 -6.53
C TYR A 12 22.41 -5.97 -7.60
N VAL A 13 21.28 -6.43 -8.16
CA VAL A 13 21.28 -7.45 -9.22
C VAL A 13 21.99 -6.94 -10.47
N LEU A 14 21.73 -5.71 -10.91
CA LEU A 14 22.40 -5.11 -12.05
C LEU A 14 23.89 -4.92 -11.81
N THR A 15 24.29 -4.53 -10.60
CA THR A 15 25.71 -4.42 -10.22
C THR A 15 26.40 -5.79 -10.35
N LEU A 16 25.81 -6.84 -9.78
CA LEU A 16 26.36 -8.19 -9.85
C LEU A 16 26.44 -8.72 -11.29
N ALA A 17 25.37 -8.52 -12.07
CA ALA A 17 25.33 -8.88 -13.48
C ALA A 17 26.43 -8.16 -14.27
N SER A 18 26.61 -6.85 -14.03
CA SER A 18 27.63 -6.04 -14.70
C SER A 18 29.04 -6.55 -14.42
N PHE A 19 29.34 -6.95 -13.18
CA PHE A 19 30.63 -7.56 -12.85
C PHE A 19 30.86 -8.88 -13.61
N GLY A 20 29.83 -9.71 -13.73
CA GLY A 20 29.91 -10.94 -14.53
C GLY A 20 30.23 -10.64 -16.00
N LEU A 21 29.53 -9.65 -16.60
CA LEU A 21 29.75 -9.23 -17.98
C LEU A 21 31.14 -8.60 -18.20
N ILE A 22 31.67 -7.86 -17.23
CA ILE A 22 33.03 -7.31 -17.27
C ILE A 22 34.05 -8.46 -17.34
N VAL A 23 33.88 -9.48 -16.49
CA VAL A 23 34.78 -10.64 -16.47
C VAL A 23 34.71 -11.39 -17.79
N GLU A 24 33.51 -11.61 -18.33
CA GLU A 24 33.31 -12.27 -19.62
C GLU A 24 33.97 -11.49 -20.76
N ASN A 25 33.80 -10.16 -20.79
CA ASN A 25 34.43 -9.28 -21.78
C ASN A 25 35.96 -9.42 -21.79
N VAL A 26 36.58 -9.42 -20.61
CA VAL A 26 38.03 -9.56 -20.46
C VAL A 26 38.51 -10.94 -20.89
N ILE A 27 37.78 -12.01 -20.52
CA ILE A 27 38.13 -13.39 -20.90
C ILE A 27 38.01 -13.60 -22.41
N MET A 28 36.99 -13.00 -23.03
CA MET A 28 36.72 -13.13 -24.46
C MET A 28 37.56 -12.17 -25.32
N GLU A 29 38.38 -11.32 -24.70
CA GLU A 29 39.25 -10.33 -25.37
C GLU A 29 38.48 -9.45 -26.38
N TRP A 30 37.30 -8.97 -25.99
CA TRP A 30 36.49 -8.06 -26.81
C TRP A 30 37.05 -6.62 -26.80
N GLU A 31 36.22 -5.58 -26.80
CA GLU A 31 36.70 -4.21 -26.79
C GLU A 31 37.21 -3.75 -25.42
N TYR A 32 38.49 -3.39 -25.37
CA TYR A 32 39.19 -2.98 -24.13
C TYR A 32 38.55 -1.82 -23.35
N TRP A 33 37.80 -0.93 -24.02
CA TRP A 33 37.23 0.27 -23.40
C TRP A 33 35.89 -0.01 -22.72
N VAL A 34 35.24 -1.13 -23.03
CA VAL A 34 33.88 -1.44 -22.56
C VAL A 34 33.83 -1.78 -21.06
N PRO A 35 34.76 -2.54 -20.48
CA PRO A 35 34.81 -2.75 -19.03
C PRO A 35 34.80 -1.44 -18.23
N LEU A 36 35.53 -0.41 -18.70
CA LEU A 36 35.54 0.91 -18.06
C LEU A 36 34.18 1.60 -18.19
N ALA A 37 33.55 1.53 -19.37
CA ALA A 37 32.22 2.07 -19.58
C ALA A 37 31.16 1.37 -18.71
N GLN A 38 31.25 0.05 -18.52
CA GLN A 38 30.37 -0.71 -17.64
C GLN A 38 30.55 -0.32 -16.17
N LEU A 39 31.79 -0.11 -15.70
CA LEU A 39 32.05 0.41 -14.35
C LEU A 39 31.45 1.80 -14.13
N ILE A 40 31.56 2.70 -15.12
CA ILE A 40 30.91 4.02 -15.09
C ILE A 40 29.39 3.85 -15.05
N GLY A 41 28.83 2.94 -15.85
CA GLY A 41 27.42 2.59 -15.83
C GLY A 41 26.95 2.14 -14.44
N VAL A 42 27.66 1.21 -13.81
CA VAL A 42 27.36 0.75 -12.43
C VAL A 42 27.44 1.90 -11.43
N ALA A 43 28.50 2.73 -11.48
CA ALA A 43 28.61 3.90 -10.61
C ALA A 43 27.42 4.86 -10.79
N SER A 44 26.98 5.06 -12.04
CA SER A 44 25.81 5.91 -12.33
C SER A 44 24.50 5.34 -11.78
N LEU A 45 24.31 4.01 -11.79
CA LEU A 45 23.13 3.36 -11.16
C LEU A 45 23.04 3.69 -9.67
N TRP A 46 24.17 3.60 -8.96
CA TRP A 46 24.25 3.93 -7.54
C TRP A 46 24.04 5.42 -7.26
N VAL A 47 24.61 6.30 -8.08
CA VAL A 47 24.39 7.75 -7.95
C VAL A 47 22.92 8.10 -8.12
N VAL A 48 22.25 7.52 -9.12
CA VAL A 48 20.82 7.75 -9.34
C VAL A 48 19.97 7.16 -8.22
N SER A 49 20.33 5.99 -7.71
CA SER A 49 19.62 5.31 -6.61
C SER A 49 19.71 6.05 -5.28
N LEU A 50 20.83 6.73 -5.01
CA LEU A 50 21.03 7.54 -3.82
C LEU A 50 20.51 8.98 -3.96
N SER A 51 20.09 9.38 -5.16
CA SER A 51 19.66 10.75 -5.43
C SER A 51 18.15 10.93 -5.18
N ASP A 52 17.82 11.57 -4.06
CA ASP A 52 16.43 11.93 -3.71
C ASP A 52 15.80 12.96 -4.67
N LYS A 53 16.61 13.64 -5.50
CA LYS A 53 16.13 14.68 -6.43
C LYS A 53 15.50 14.14 -7.72
N ILE A 54 15.70 12.85 -8.03
CA ILE A 54 15.26 12.27 -9.31
C ILE A 54 13.95 11.53 -9.08
N ASP A 55 12.94 11.82 -9.90
CA ASP A 55 11.64 11.15 -9.84
C ASP A 55 11.74 9.63 -10.09
N TYR A 56 10.92 8.86 -9.38
CA TYR A 56 10.91 7.40 -9.42
C TYR A 56 10.69 6.84 -10.84
N SER A 57 9.81 7.47 -11.63
CA SER A 57 9.58 7.07 -13.02
C SER A 57 10.85 7.18 -13.86
N LEU A 58 11.59 8.28 -13.68
CA LEU A 58 12.84 8.55 -14.39
C LEU A 58 13.95 7.59 -13.94
N ARG A 59 14.06 7.28 -12.64
CA ARG A 59 15.03 6.30 -12.12
C ARG A 59 14.81 4.92 -12.70
N LYS A 60 13.56 4.43 -12.72
CA LYS A 60 13.20 3.14 -13.35
C LYS A 60 13.59 3.09 -14.82
N ALA A 61 13.29 4.15 -15.58
CA ALA A 61 13.66 4.23 -16.98
C ALA A 61 15.19 4.22 -17.16
N PHE A 62 15.93 4.92 -16.30
CA PHE A 62 17.40 4.93 -16.32
C PHE A 62 17.99 3.53 -16.09
N TYR A 63 17.53 2.80 -15.07
CA TYR A 63 17.97 1.43 -14.80
C TYR A 63 17.67 0.50 -15.97
N PHE A 64 16.48 0.63 -16.55
CA PHE A 64 16.08 -0.14 -17.71
C PHE A 64 16.99 0.11 -18.92
N VAL A 65 17.28 1.37 -19.24
CA VAL A 65 18.15 1.73 -20.37
C VAL A 65 19.56 1.17 -20.19
N ILE A 66 20.15 1.29 -19.00
CA ILE A 66 21.49 0.72 -18.74
C ILE A 66 21.48 -0.80 -18.93
N ALA A 67 20.48 -1.49 -18.39
CA ALA A 67 20.38 -2.94 -18.51
C ALA A 67 20.16 -3.39 -19.97
N ALA A 68 19.28 -2.71 -20.71
CA ALA A 68 19.04 -2.99 -22.13
C ALA A 68 20.33 -2.77 -22.94
N LEU A 69 21.07 -1.68 -22.71
CA LEU A 69 22.34 -1.45 -23.39
C LEU A 69 23.38 -2.55 -23.09
N MET A 70 23.41 -3.07 -21.86
CA MET A 70 24.29 -4.18 -21.49
C MET A 70 23.91 -5.47 -22.22
N VAL A 71 22.61 -5.80 -22.27
CA VAL A 71 22.10 -6.97 -22.98
C VAL A 71 22.39 -6.87 -24.48
N LEU A 72 22.14 -5.70 -25.08
CA LEU A 72 22.40 -5.44 -26.49
C LEU A 72 23.87 -5.60 -26.84
N TYR A 73 24.75 -4.99 -26.03
CA TYR A 73 26.20 -5.07 -26.23
C TYR A 73 26.70 -6.51 -26.14
N GLN A 74 26.27 -7.25 -25.12
CA GLN A 74 26.62 -8.68 -24.99
C GLN A 74 26.11 -9.46 -26.19
N GLY A 75 24.87 -9.19 -26.60
CA GLY A 75 24.19 -9.95 -27.62
C GLY A 75 24.69 -9.73 -29.04
N ILE A 76 25.42 -8.67 -29.34
CA ILE A 76 25.96 -8.44 -30.69
C ILE A 76 27.15 -9.34 -31.02
N HIS A 77 27.84 -9.86 -29.99
CA HIS A 77 29.02 -10.69 -30.14
C HIS A 77 28.65 -12.11 -30.55
N LYS A 78 29.35 -12.65 -31.57
CA LYS A 78 29.10 -13.99 -32.11
C LYS A 78 29.29 -15.10 -31.08
N THR A 79 30.24 -14.94 -30.17
CA THR A 79 30.55 -15.93 -29.13
C THR A 79 29.44 -16.08 -28.09
N SER A 80 28.60 -15.05 -27.93
CA SER A 80 27.53 -15.01 -26.93
C SER A 80 26.17 -15.45 -27.46
N TYR A 81 26.10 -16.03 -28.67
CA TYR A 81 24.83 -16.50 -29.26
C TYR A 81 24.00 -17.36 -28.31
N PHE A 82 24.66 -18.23 -27.53
CA PHE A 82 24.00 -19.08 -26.57
C PHE A 82 23.77 -18.41 -25.20
N ASP A 83 24.50 -17.35 -24.87
CA ASP A 83 24.42 -16.69 -23.56
C ASP A 83 23.37 -15.56 -23.52
N ILE A 84 22.88 -15.10 -24.68
CA ILE A 84 21.82 -14.07 -24.79
C ILE A 84 20.56 -14.47 -24.02
N ALA A 85 20.16 -15.74 -24.08
CA ALA A 85 18.94 -16.20 -23.40
C ALA A 85 19.04 -16.03 -21.88
N LEU A 86 20.24 -16.24 -21.31
CA LEU A 86 20.48 -16.09 -19.88
C LEU A 86 20.40 -14.63 -19.45
N THR A 87 21.06 -13.73 -20.18
CA THR A 87 21.12 -12.30 -19.87
C THR A 87 19.76 -11.63 -20.03
N VAL A 88 19.04 -11.94 -21.10
CA VAL A 88 17.65 -11.49 -21.33
C VAL A 88 16.72 -12.00 -20.24
N SER A 89 16.84 -13.28 -19.85
CA SER A 89 15.98 -13.86 -18.80
C SER A 89 16.24 -13.22 -17.45
N LEU A 90 17.50 -12.94 -17.10
CA LEU A 90 17.87 -12.22 -15.88
C LEU A 90 17.32 -10.79 -15.89
N ALA A 91 17.42 -10.09 -17.02
CA ALA A 91 16.83 -8.76 -17.18
C ALA A 91 15.30 -8.81 -17.01
N MET A 92 14.61 -9.72 -17.70
CA MET A 92 13.16 -9.90 -17.56
C MET A 92 12.75 -10.18 -16.10
N ALA A 93 13.42 -11.13 -15.44
CA ALA A 93 13.14 -11.46 -14.05
C ALA A 93 13.33 -10.24 -13.12
N THR A 94 14.40 -9.48 -13.33
CA THR A 94 14.71 -8.28 -12.54
C THR A 94 13.66 -7.19 -12.73
N PHE A 95 13.32 -6.87 -13.99
CA PHE A 95 12.38 -5.79 -14.30
C PHE A 95 10.91 -6.20 -14.11
N SER A 96 10.60 -7.50 -13.98
CA SER A 96 9.26 -7.98 -13.61
C SER A 96 8.81 -7.42 -12.25
N ILE A 97 9.76 -7.11 -11.37
CA ILE A 97 9.52 -6.53 -10.03
C ILE A 97 8.94 -5.10 -10.12
N LEU A 98 9.20 -4.40 -11.22
CA LEU A 98 8.70 -3.03 -11.43
C LEU A 98 7.26 -2.97 -11.96
N ASN A 99 6.59 -4.11 -12.11
CA ASN A 99 5.21 -4.24 -12.58
C ASN A 99 4.93 -3.52 -13.91
N SER A 100 5.93 -3.46 -14.82
CA SER A 100 5.80 -2.82 -16.13
C SER A 100 5.89 -3.83 -17.26
N ILE A 101 4.73 -4.16 -17.87
CA ILE A 101 4.65 -5.07 -19.02
C ILE A 101 5.36 -4.47 -20.24
N HIS A 102 5.31 -3.14 -20.41
CA HIS A 102 5.98 -2.44 -21.51
C HIS A 102 7.50 -2.71 -21.53
N MET A 103 8.14 -2.73 -20.37
CA MET A 103 9.58 -3.05 -20.26
C MET A 103 9.87 -4.50 -20.68
N MET A 104 8.99 -5.44 -20.33
CA MET A 104 9.10 -6.84 -20.77
C MET A 104 9.01 -6.96 -22.29
N ASN A 105 8.06 -6.24 -22.90
CA ASN A 105 7.87 -6.24 -24.36
C ASN A 105 9.08 -5.68 -25.09
N ILE A 106 9.71 -4.62 -24.56
CA ILE A 106 10.91 -4.04 -25.15
C ILE A 106 12.09 -5.02 -25.08
N ILE A 107 12.32 -5.67 -23.92
CA ILE A 107 13.38 -6.67 -23.78
C ILE A 107 13.13 -7.88 -24.71
N LEU A 108 11.88 -8.32 -24.85
CA LEU A 108 11.52 -9.40 -25.77
C LEU A 108 11.77 -9.02 -27.24
N LEU A 109 11.47 -7.77 -27.61
CA LEU A 109 11.74 -7.24 -28.95
C LEU A 109 13.25 -7.16 -29.21
N GLU A 110 14.02 -6.68 -28.24
CA GLU A 110 15.49 -6.65 -28.29
C GLU A 110 16.07 -8.04 -28.52
N TYR A 111 15.58 -9.04 -27.78
CA TYR A 111 15.96 -10.45 -27.99
C TYR A 111 15.66 -10.95 -29.40
N ALA A 112 14.47 -10.63 -29.94
CA ALA A 112 14.09 -11.02 -31.30
C ALA A 112 14.99 -10.35 -32.35
N ILE A 113 15.36 -9.09 -32.15
CA ILE A 113 16.30 -8.36 -33.02
C ILE A 113 17.68 -9.01 -32.96
N LEU A 114 18.19 -9.35 -31.77
CA LEU A 114 19.48 -10.03 -31.62
C LEU A 114 19.51 -11.38 -32.34
N LEU A 115 18.47 -12.21 -32.17
CA LEU A 115 18.36 -13.47 -32.92
C LEU A 115 18.34 -13.25 -34.43
N PHE A 116 17.64 -12.22 -34.89
CA PHE A 116 17.58 -11.87 -36.31
C PHE A 116 18.94 -11.40 -36.85
N ILE A 117 19.68 -10.59 -36.07
CA ILE A 117 21.04 -10.16 -36.41
C ILE A 117 21.97 -11.38 -36.53
N HIS A 118 21.91 -12.32 -35.60
CA HIS A 118 22.69 -13.56 -35.69
C HIS A 118 22.30 -14.42 -36.88
N PHE A 119 20.99 -14.50 -37.17
CA PHE A 119 20.49 -15.20 -38.35
C PHE A 119 20.98 -14.58 -39.68
N ILE A 120 21.04 -13.24 -39.77
CA ILE A 120 21.54 -12.54 -40.97
C ILE A 120 23.06 -12.58 -41.08
N ASN A 121 23.81 -12.54 -39.97
CA ASN A 121 25.28 -12.52 -39.99
C ASN A 121 25.91 -13.91 -40.19
N LEU A 122 25.10 -14.98 -40.29
CA LEU A 122 25.51 -16.34 -40.67
C LEU A 122 26.35 -16.46 -41.98
N PRO A 123 26.09 -15.70 -43.06
CA PRO A 123 26.75 -15.90 -44.35
C PRO A 123 28.19 -15.33 -44.44
N GLY A 124 28.68 -14.62 -43.42
CA GLY A 124 29.80 -13.67 -43.60
C GLY A 124 31.09 -13.92 -42.84
N GLY A 125 31.34 -15.09 -42.21
CA GLY A 125 32.68 -15.27 -41.61
C GLY A 125 32.99 -16.50 -40.77
N GLU A 126 32.04 -17.42 -40.55
CA GLU A 126 32.19 -18.83 -40.16
C GLU A 126 30.74 -19.30 -39.98
N PRO A 127 30.28 -20.35 -40.68
CA PRO A 127 28.87 -20.72 -40.62
C PRO A 127 28.58 -21.27 -39.22
N ILE A 128 27.69 -20.61 -38.49
CA ILE A 128 26.84 -21.34 -37.55
C ILE A 128 26.10 -22.35 -38.42
N THR A 129 26.62 -23.56 -38.48
CA THR A 129 25.99 -24.62 -39.27
C THR A 129 24.66 -24.94 -38.58
N PHE A 130 23.61 -25.09 -39.38
CA PHE A 130 22.33 -25.61 -38.93
C PHE A 130 22.44 -27.12 -38.64
N ASP A 131 23.42 -27.50 -37.83
CA ASP A 131 23.50 -28.84 -37.30
C ASP A 131 22.40 -29.03 -36.26
N ARG A 132 22.04 -30.31 -36.05
CA ARG A 132 20.96 -30.72 -35.14
C ARG A 132 21.14 -30.14 -33.74
N ILE A 133 22.38 -30.02 -33.28
CA ILE A 133 22.72 -29.44 -31.96
C ILE A 133 22.38 -27.95 -31.90
N THR A 134 22.78 -27.17 -32.90
CA THR A 134 22.52 -25.73 -32.97
C THR A 134 21.03 -25.43 -33.00
N ILE A 135 20.28 -26.19 -33.81
CA ILE A 135 18.82 -26.06 -33.90
C ILE A 135 18.17 -26.38 -32.55
N SER A 136 18.57 -27.49 -31.93
CA SER A 136 18.03 -27.91 -30.63
C SER A 136 18.30 -26.87 -29.53
N ARG A 137 19.52 -26.31 -29.45
CA ARG A 137 19.87 -25.28 -28.47
C ARG A 137 19.13 -23.97 -28.72
N THR A 138 19.04 -23.52 -29.97
CA THR A 138 18.31 -22.30 -30.33
C THR A 138 16.83 -22.43 -29.95
N LEU A 139 16.21 -23.59 -30.22
CA LEU A 139 14.83 -23.85 -29.83
C LEU A 139 14.65 -23.83 -28.32
N LEU A 140 15.58 -24.44 -27.56
CA LEU A 140 15.57 -24.39 -26.10
C LEU A 140 15.62 -22.95 -25.58
N HIS A 141 16.42 -22.08 -26.20
CA HIS A 141 16.58 -20.68 -25.77
C HIS A 141 15.32 -19.87 -25.98
N ILE A 142 14.69 -20.03 -27.15
CA ILE A 142 13.41 -19.42 -27.47
C ILE A 142 12.35 -19.87 -26.46
N VAL A 143 12.31 -21.17 -26.13
CA VAL A 143 11.36 -21.71 -25.15
C VAL A 143 11.61 -21.13 -23.76
N ILE A 144 12.85 -21.08 -23.28
CA ILE A 144 13.19 -20.53 -21.96
C ILE A 144 12.79 -19.06 -21.86
N VAL A 145 13.19 -18.22 -22.83
CA VAL A 145 12.87 -16.78 -22.82
C VAL A 145 11.36 -16.57 -22.89
N LEU A 146 10.64 -17.35 -23.71
CA LEU A 146 9.18 -17.26 -23.79
C LEU A 146 8.51 -17.66 -22.47
N LEU A 147 8.97 -18.73 -21.81
CA LEU A 147 8.44 -19.15 -20.51
C LEU A 147 8.71 -18.09 -19.42
N VAL A 148 9.92 -17.52 -19.37
CA VAL A 148 10.26 -16.44 -18.44
C VAL A 148 9.39 -15.20 -18.71
N TYR A 149 9.18 -14.85 -19.97
CA TYR A 149 8.29 -13.75 -20.35
C TYR A 149 6.84 -14.01 -19.89
N LEU A 150 6.27 -15.18 -20.22
CA LEU A 150 4.88 -15.52 -19.88
C LEU A 150 4.66 -15.57 -18.36
N THR A 151 5.60 -16.17 -17.62
CA THR A 151 5.54 -16.22 -16.15
C THR A 151 5.67 -14.82 -15.54
N SER A 152 6.57 -13.98 -16.07
CA SER A 152 6.73 -12.59 -15.63
C SER A 152 5.48 -11.76 -15.87
N VAL A 153 4.88 -11.84 -17.07
CA VAL A 153 3.63 -11.14 -17.39
C VAL A 153 2.48 -11.62 -16.51
N ARG A 154 2.36 -12.94 -16.28
CA ARG A 154 1.34 -13.50 -15.39
C ARG A 154 1.53 -13.01 -13.95
N LEU A 155 2.77 -12.96 -13.45
CA LEU A 155 3.07 -12.46 -12.11
C LEU A 155 2.70 -10.99 -11.95
N ILE A 156 2.99 -10.16 -12.96
CA ILE A 156 2.64 -8.73 -12.97
C ILE A 156 1.11 -8.58 -12.97
N ASN A 157 0.40 -9.27 -13.86
CA ASN A 157 -1.06 -9.18 -13.94
C ASN A 157 -1.73 -9.59 -12.62
N ASN A 158 -1.31 -10.70 -12.02
CA ASN A 158 -1.85 -11.13 -10.73
C ASN A 158 -1.66 -10.06 -9.64
N ARG A 159 -0.49 -9.40 -9.59
CA ARG A 159 -0.23 -8.32 -8.62
C ARG A 159 -1.11 -7.10 -8.87
N LEU A 160 -1.31 -6.71 -10.12
CA LEU A 160 -2.18 -5.59 -10.49
C LEU A 160 -3.65 -5.89 -10.15
N ASP A 161 -4.11 -7.12 -10.39
CA ASP A 161 -5.46 -7.56 -10.05
C ASP A 161 -5.69 -7.61 -8.53
N ASP A 162 -4.68 -8.07 -7.77
CA ASP A 162 -4.72 -8.07 -6.30
C ASP A 162 -4.77 -6.64 -5.74
N GLU A 163 -3.97 -5.72 -6.29
CA GLU A 163 -3.97 -4.31 -5.91
C GLU A 163 -5.32 -3.64 -6.18
N GLU A 164 -5.92 -3.88 -7.36
CA GLU A 164 -7.23 -3.34 -7.71
C GLU A 164 -8.35 -3.93 -6.83
N THR A 165 -8.32 -5.24 -6.59
CA THR A 165 -9.30 -5.91 -5.72
C THR A 165 -9.25 -5.38 -4.30
N ASN A 166 -8.05 -5.13 -3.77
CA ASN A 166 -7.89 -4.55 -2.44
C ASN A 166 -8.39 -3.10 -2.42
N ARG A 167 -8.07 -2.29 -3.43
CA ARG A 167 -8.57 -0.90 -3.51
C ARG A 167 -10.10 -0.84 -3.52
N ILE A 168 -10.76 -1.69 -4.31
CA ILE A 168 -12.23 -1.77 -4.35
C ILE A 168 -12.81 -2.22 -3.00
N LYS A 169 -12.15 -3.14 -2.29
CA LYS A 169 -12.58 -3.56 -0.94
C LYS A 169 -12.46 -2.42 0.05
N ASP A 170 -11.35 -1.69 0.04
CA ASP A 170 -11.09 -0.58 0.94
C ASP A 170 -12.10 0.56 0.69
N GLU A 171 -12.31 0.94 -0.57
CA GLU A 171 -13.34 1.92 -0.97
C GLU A 171 -14.75 1.52 -0.51
N LYS A 172 -15.08 0.21 -0.58
CA LYS A 172 -16.38 -0.31 -0.15
C LYS A 172 -16.54 -0.31 1.37
N ILE A 173 -15.48 -0.61 2.12
CA ILE A 173 -15.47 -0.52 3.58
C ILE A 173 -15.68 0.94 3.99
N GLU A 174 -14.92 1.86 3.41
CA GLU A 174 -15.03 3.30 3.71
C GLU A 174 -16.43 3.85 3.38
N SER A 175 -17.00 3.48 2.24
CA SER A 175 -18.37 3.87 1.88
C SER A 175 -19.42 3.31 2.83
N ASN A 176 -19.29 2.03 3.23
CA ASN A 176 -20.23 1.42 4.18
C ASN A 176 -20.14 2.08 5.56
N ASP A 177 -18.93 2.41 6.01
CA ASP A 177 -18.70 3.10 7.28
C ASP A 177 -19.35 4.49 7.28
N ALA A 178 -19.15 5.27 6.21
CA ALA A 178 -19.78 6.58 6.05
C ALA A 178 -21.31 6.47 6.02
N ASN A 179 -21.86 5.50 5.27
CA ASN A 179 -23.31 5.27 5.21
C ASN A 179 -23.90 4.86 6.57
N MET A 180 -23.17 4.06 7.35
CA MET A 180 -23.58 3.65 8.69
C MET A 180 -23.59 4.84 9.66
N GLU A 181 -22.57 5.70 9.60
CA GLU A 181 -22.53 6.94 10.39
C GLU A 181 -23.72 7.86 10.06
N ASP A 182 -24.00 8.08 8.78
CA ASP A 182 -25.15 8.86 8.32
C ASP A 182 -26.49 8.28 8.80
N PHE A 183 -26.64 6.96 8.72
CA PHE A 183 -27.83 6.29 9.22
C PHE A 183 -27.99 6.44 10.74
N LEU A 184 -26.92 6.23 11.52
CA LEU A 184 -26.96 6.32 12.98
C LEU A 184 -27.26 7.75 13.45
N SER A 185 -26.67 8.76 12.83
CA SER A 185 -26.95 10.17 13.12
C SER A 185 -28.41 10.52 12.87
N ASN A 186 -28.95 10.13 11.71
CA ASN A 186 -30.34 10.43 11.35
C ASN A 186 -31.34 9.72 12.27
N ILE A 187 -31.14 8.42 12.52
CA ILE A 187 -32.03 7.65 13.41
C ILE A 187 -31.98 8.20 14.84
N SER A 188 -30.81 8.63 15.32
CA SER A 188 -30.68 9.21 16.66
C SER A 188 -31.54 10.48 16.81
N HIS A 189 -31.52 11.36 15.80
CA HIS A 189 -32.36 12.55 15.80
C HIS A 189 -33.86 12.23 15.74
N GLU A 190 -34.26 11.22 14.97
CA GLU A 190 -35.66 10.81 14.86
C GLU A 190 -36.19 10.14 16.13
N LEU A 191 -35.35 9.39 16.86
CA LEU A 191 -35.72 8.71 18.10
C LEU A 191 -35.77 9.64 19.32
N ARG A 192 -35.05 10.78 19.31
CA ARG A 192 -35.07 11.75 20.42
C ARG A 192 -36.49 12.27 20.71
N THR A 193 -37.27 12.54 19.66
CA THR A 193 -38.63 13.07 19.78
C THR A 193 -39.60 12.11 20.47
N PRO A 194 -39.79 10.85 20.02
CA PRO A 194 -40.69 9.91 20.68
C PRO A 194 -40.23 9.56 22.11
N VAL A 195 -38.92 9.47 22.37
CA VAL A 195 -38.41 9.23 23.72
C VAL A 195 -38.76 10.38 24.67
N ASN A 196 -38.60 11.63 24.23
CA ASN A 196 -38.98 12.79 25.01
C ASN A 196 -40.50 12.84 25.28
N VAL A 197 -41.33 12.38 24.33
CA VAL A 197 -42.78 12.27 24.52
C VAL A 197 -43.14 11.19 25.53
N VAL A 198 -42.50 10.02 25.49
CA VAL A 198 -42.71 8.94 26.47
C VAL A 198 -42.29 9.39 27.87
N ASN A 199 -41.13 10.06 28.00
CA ASN A 199 -40.68 10.62 29.27
C ASN A 199 -41.65 11.67 29.82
N GLY A 200 -42.07 12.63 28.99
CA GLY A 200 -43.03 13.66 29.38
C GLY A 200 -44.41 13.12 29.75
N MET A 201 -44.92 12.12 29.03
CA MET A 201 -46.17 11.43 29.38
C MET A 201 -46.06 10.68 30.71
N SER A 202 -44.91 10.04 30.96
CA SER A 202 -44.66 9.30 32.20
C SER A 202 -44.56 10.26 33.39
N ASP A 203 -43.94 11.44 33.22
CA ASP A 203 -43.91 12.50 34.23
C ASP A 203 -45.32 12.99 34.63
N LEU A 204 -46.22 13.10 33.65
CA LEU A 204 -47.62 13.49 33.90
C LEU A 204 -48.40 12.39 34.64
N LEU A 205 -48.10 11.11 34.37
CA LEU A 205 -48.70 9.96 35.05
C LEU A 205 -48.20 9.83 36.49
N ILE A 206 -46.89 9.96 36.71
CA ILE A 206 -46.28 9.95 38.06
C ILE A 206 -46.89 11.07 38.92
N LYS A 207 -47.03 12.30 38.38
CA LYS A 207 -47.69 13.42 39.06
C LYS A 207 -49.16 13.15 39.42
N LYS A 208 -49.83 12.23 38.74
CA LYS A 208 -51.22 11.83 39.00
C LYS A 208 -51.35 10.61 39.93
N ALA A 209 -50.26 10.21 40.59
CA ALA A 209 -50.21 9.10 41.56
C ALA A 209 -50.59 7.72 40.98
N THR A 210 -50.35 7.49 39.69
CA THR A 210 -50.55 6.18 39.06
C THR A 210 -49.27 5.36 39.12
N GLY A 211 -49.25 4.34 40.00
CA GLY A 211 -48.54 3.05 39.87
C GLY A 211 -47.02 3.00 39.58
N HIS A 212 -46.37 1.96 40.12
CA HIS A 212 -44.97 1.61 39.86
C HIS A 212 -44.64 1.47 38.36
N GLU A 213 -45.62 1.15 37.50
CA GLU A 213 -45.39 1.02 36.05
C GLU A 213 -45.00 2.34 35.36
N ALA A 214 -45.47 3.50 35.84
CA ALA A 214 -45.13 4.79 35.25
C ALA A 214 -43.67 5.18 35.50
N ASP A 215 -43.14 4.84 36.69
CA ASP A 215 -41.72 5.02 37.03
C ASP A 215 -40.82 4.12 36.18
N VAL A 216 -41.25 2.88 35.91
CA VAL A 216 -40.53 1.93 35.06
C VAL A 216 -40.48 2.42 33.60
N ILE A 217 -41.59 2.93 33.06
CA ILE A 217 -41.64 3.49 31.70
C ILE A 217 -40.76 4.73 31.59
N LYS A 218 -40.80 5.62 32.59
CA LYS A 218 -39.92 6.80 32.64
C LYS A 218 -38.45 6.41 32.67
N SER A 219 -38.07 5.48 33.56
CA SER A 219 -36.68 5.02 33.67
C SER A 219 -36.19 4.40 32.36
N ALA A 220 -37.03 3.60 31.70
CA ALA A 220 -36.73 3.03 30.39
C ALA A 220 -36.57 4.12 29.31
N GLY A 221 -37.43 5.14 29.29
CA GLY A 221 -37.34 6.25 28.34
C GLY A 221 -36.10 7.11 28.56
N VAL A 222 -35.75 7.45 29.80
CA VAL A 222 -34.52 8.18 30.14
C VAL A 222 -33.29 7.40 29.70
N ARG A 223 -33.24 6.10 29.99
CA ARG A 223 -32.12 5.24 29.58
C ARG A 223 -31.98 5.14 28.06
N LEU A 224 -33.09 5.08 27.33
CA LEU A 224 -33.09 5.06 25.86
C LEU A 224 -32.63 6.40 25.29
N ALA A 225 -32.99 7.52 25.93
CA ALA A 225 -32.52 8.86 25.54
C ALA A 225 -30.99 8.95 25.60
N TYR A 226 -30.38 8.51 26.71
CA TYR A 226 -28.93 8.48 26.86
C TYR A 226 -28.25 7.59 25.82
N GLN A 227 -28.80 6.40 25.53
CA GLN A 227 -28.25 5.53 24.48
C GLN A 227 -28.29 6.17 23.09
N ILE A 228 -29.32 6.95 22.79
CA ILE A 228 -29.41 7.71 21.53
C ILE A 228 -28.36 8.82 21.50
N GLU A 229 -28.19 9.53 22.61
CA GLU A 229 -27.21 10.60 22.75
C GLU A 229 -25.78 10.08 22.60
N ASP A 230 -25.45 8.95 23.23
CA ASP A 230 -24.16 8.28 23.08
C ASP A 230 -23.86 7.91 21.61
N ILE A 231 -24.86 7.43 20.85
CA ILE A 231 -24.72 7.11 19.43
C ILE A 231 -24.45 8.36 18.61
N GLN A 232 -25.12 9.47 18.94
CA GLN A 232 -24.93 10.74 18.26
C GLN A 232 -23.52 11.29 18.52
N ASP A 233 -23.08 11.30 19.78
CA ASP A 233 -21.74 11.77 20.16
C ASP A 233 -20.65 10.93 19.53
N TYR A 234 -20.83 9.61 19.51
CA TYR A 234 -19.93 8.69 18.79
C TYR A 234 -19.82 9.05 17.30
N THR A 235 -20.95 9.37 16.66
CA THR A 235 -21.00 9.68 15.23
C THR A 235 -20.33 11.03 14.92
N GLU A 236 -20.57 12.06 15.74
CA GLU A 236 -19.92 13.37 15.57
C GLU A 236 -18.41 13.30 15.84
N CYS A 237 -17.99 12.47 16.81
CA CYS A 237 -16.58 12.19 17.08
C CYS A 237 -15.91 11.48 15.90
N LYS A 238 -16.54 10.44 15.34
CA LYS A 238 -16.01 9.68 14.20
C LYS A 238 -15.86 10.54 12.93
N ARG A 239 -16.77 11.49 12.72
CA ARG A 239 -16.73 12.48 11.62
C ARG A 239 -15.74 13.63 11.84
N GLY A 240 -15.09 13.71 13.01
CA GLY A 240 -14.18 14.81 13.35
C GLY A 240 -14.88 16.16 13.54
N LYS A 241 -16.16 16.15 13.91
CA LYS A 241 -16.97 17.38 14.15
C LYS A 241 -17.00 17.81 15.62
N VAL A 242 -16.35 17.07 16.50
CA VAL A 242 -16.18 17.45 17.91
C VAL A 242 -15.03 18.44 18.02
N PHE A 243 -15.34 19.67 18.42
CA PHE A 243 -14.36 20.71 18.70
C PHE A 243 -14.30 20.94 20.20
N LEU A 244 -13.09 20.97 20.75
CA LEU A 244 -12.88 21.37 22.14
C LEU A 244 -12.89 22.90 22.22
N GLU A 245 -13.72 23.44 23.09
CA GLU A 245 -13.69 24.85 23.45
C GLU A 245 -12.76 25.03 24.65
N GLU A 246 -11.69 25.81 24.48
CA GLU A 246 -10.79 26.16 25.58
C GLU A 246 -11.36 27.36 26.33
N ASP A 247 -11.73 27.16 27.59
CA ASP A 247 -12.22 28.21 28.48
C ASP A 247 -11.69 27.99 29.91
N ASP A 248 -11.60 29.08 30.69
CA ASP A 248 -11.18 29.03 32.09
C ASP A 248 -12.32 28.46 32.94
N TYR A 249 -12.07 27.37 33.67
CA TYR A 249 -13.08 26.72 34.51
C TYR A 249 -12.57 26.46 35.93
N MET A 250 -13.45 26.61 36.92
CA MET A 250 -13.14 26.27 38.31
C MET A 250 -13.30 24.78 38.54
N SER A 251 -12.19 24.07 38.75
CA SER A 251 -12.19 22.62 38.97
C SER A 251 -13.09 22.20 40.14
N THR A 252 -13.14 23.01 41.21
CA THR A 252 -14.00 22.78 42.37
C THR A 252 -15.49 22.86 42.03
N SER A 253 -15.88 23.75 41.11
CA SER A 253 -17.27 23.87 40.66
C SER A 253 -17.69 22.65 39.83
N LEU A 254 -16.82 22.21 38.90
CA LEU A 254 -17.08 21.00 38.11
C LEU A 254 -17.23 19.76 39.01
N ILE A 255 -16.38 19.64 40.03
CA ILE A 255 -16.46 18.53 40.99
C ILE A 255 -17.77 18.60 41.79
N ASP A 256 -18.19 19.79 42.22
CA ASP A 256 -19.46 19.97 42.96
C ASP A 256 -20.69 19.65 42.08
N ASP A 257 -20.65 20.02 40.80
CA ASP A 257 -21.68 19.69 39.81
C ASP A 257 -21.82 18.17 39.65
N VAL A 258 -20.69 17.45 39.54
CA VAL A 258 -20.67 15.97 39.45
C VAL A 258 -21.20 15.32 40.73
N VAL A 259 -20.80 15.82 41.89
CA VAL A 259 -21.29 15.32 43.20
C VAL A 259 -22.80 15.53 43.33
N THR A 260 -23.28 16.70 42.92
CA THR A 260 -24.71 17.04 42.96
C THR A 260 -25.50 16.15 42.01
N ALA A 261 -25.02 15.95 40.78
CA ALA A 261 -25.64 15.05 39.82
C ALA A 261 -25.72 13.61 40.34
N PHE A 262 -24.66 13.12 40.99
CA PHE A 262 -24.64 11.79 41.60
C PHE A 262 -25.68 11.65 42.72
N ARG A 263 -25.76 12.63 43.62
CA ARG A 263 -26.73 12.66 44.74
C ARG A 263 -28.18 12.66 44.28
N MET A 264 -28.48 13.31 43.16
CA MET A 264 -29.84 13.34 42.60
C MET A 264 -30.27 12.01 41.98
N ASN A 265 -29.32 11.17 41.56
CA ASN A 265 -29.59 9.90 40.91
C ASN A 265 -29.70 8.71 41.89
N ASP A 266 -29.16 8.86 43.10
CA ASP A 266 -29.19 7.81 44.13
C ASP A 266 -30.41 7.95 45.06
N ASN A 267 -31.53 7.38 44.64
CA ASN A 267 -32.73 7.22 45.49
C ASN A 267 -32.89 5.78 46.00
N SER A 268 -31.92 4.88 45.80
CA SER A 268 -32.18 3.44 46.00
C SER A 268 -31.04 2.58 46.56
N LYS A 269 -29.82 3.10 46.78
CA LYS A 269 -28.76 2.33 47.45
C LYS A 269 -28.05 3.20 48.49
N ASP A 270 -27.68 2.58 49.62
CA ASP A 270 -27.03 3.24 50.76
C ASP A 270 -25.53 3.44 50.46
N LEU A 271 -25.21 4.18 49.39
CA LEU A 271 -23.85 4.40 48.91
C LEU A 271 -23.33 5.76 49.36
N GLU A 272 -22.17 5.78 50.01
CA GLU A 272 -21.49 7.01 50.43
C GLU A 272 -20.48 7.46 49.37
N LEU A 273 -20.65 8.67 48.83
CA LEU A 273 -19.69 9.32 47.94
C LEU A 273 -18.79 10.25 48.76
N VAL A 274 -17.50 9.89 48.88
CA VAL A 274 -16.47 10.70 49.55
C VAL A 274 -15.59 11.37 48.50
N VAL A 275 -15.46 12.69 48.56
CA VAL A 275 -14.56 13.48 47.71
C VAL A 275 -13.40 14.00 48.55
N ASP A 276 -12.19 13.59 48.20
CA ASP A 276 -10.94 14.05 48.84
C ASP A 276 -10.09 14.81 47.80
N LEU A 277 -9.92 16.12 48.03
CA LEU A 277 -9.18 17.01 47.13
C LEU A 277 -7.90 17.49 47.82
N LYS A 278 -6.76 17.29 47.16
CA LYS A 278 -5.48 17.80 47.64
C LYS A 278 -5.42 19.33 47.51
N PRO A 279 -4.74 20.04 48.43
CA PRO A 279 -4.57 21.49 48.36
C PRO A 279 -3.86 22.01 47.08
N GLN A 280 -3.23 21.11 46.32
CA GLN A 280 -2.48 21.41 45.10
C GLN A 280 -3.38 21.46 43.86
N VAL A 281 -4.64 21.02 43.97
CA VAL A 281 -5.61 21.11 42.88
C VAL A 281 -6.01 22.59 42.73
N PRO A 282 -5.89 23.18 41.53
CA PRO A 282 -6.20 24.60 41.32
C PRO A 282 -7.67 24.89 41.62
N ALA A 283 -7.94 25.78 42.57
CA ALA A 283 -9.31 26.25 42.88
C ALA A 283 -9.73 27.44 41.99
N MET A 284 -8.80 27.93 41.15
CA MET A 284 -8.98 28.86 40.03
C MET A 284 -8.11 28.39 38.87
#